data_AF-A0A5D2IE86-F1
#
_entry.id   AF-A0A5D2IE86-F1
#
_cell.length_a   1.000
_cell.length_b   1.000
_cell.length_c   1.000
_cell.angle_alpha   90.00
_cell.angle_beta   90.00
_cell.angle_gamma   90.00
#
_symmetry.space_group_name_H-M   'P 1'
#
loop_
_entity.id
_entity.type
_entity.pdbx_description
1 polymer ?
#
loop_
_entity_poly.entity_id
_entity_poly.type
_entity_poly.pdbx_seq_one_letter_code
_entity_poly.pdbx_strand_id
1 'polypeptide(L)'
;MYYYRKMFGFVHLYNGQEAVSTGFIKLLKQQDSIACTYRDHVQALSEGIPARAILSELLDKATSCCRGQGGSMHIFSREHNMLGGFAFIGEGIPIGTGAAFTSKYKREKGPAFGMLGVHVDGMDVLKVREVAKEAIGRARRGEGPTLVECETYRFRGHSLADPDKLRHPAENAHYAARDPITALKKYLIDNCLASEADLKAIDKKMDEVVEEAVEFADESPVPSKSQLLKNVFADPKGFGIGPDVRYRCEDPKFTEGTAQV
;
A
#
# COMPACT_ATOMS: atom_id res chain seq x y z
N MET A 1 18.60 -6.35 3.84
CA MET A 1 17.99 -7.59 4.38
C MET A 1 17.78 -8.67 3.31
N TYR A 2 17.18 -8.37 2.15
CA TYR A 2 16.97 -9.35 1.07
C TYR A 2 18.24 -10.09 0.61
N TYR A 3 19.33 -9.38 0.28
CA TYR A 3 20.59 -10.00 -0.15
C TYR A 3 21.29 -10.83 0.95
N TYR A 4 20.96 -10.57 2.22
CA TYR A 4 21.39 -11.38 3.36
C TYR A 4 20.47 -12.58 3.62
N ARG A 5 19.52 -12.86 2.71
CA ARG A 5 18.56 -13.97 2.78
C ARG A 5 17.68 -13.96 4.03
N LYS A 6 17.38 -12.77 4.55
CA LYS A 6 16.41 -12.59 5.64
C LYS A 6 14.98 -12.42 5.13
N MET A 7 14.81 -11.88 3.93
CA MET A 7 13.52 -11.74 3.24
C MET A 7 13.49 -12.71 2.07
N PHE A 8 12.35 -13.36 1.85
CA PHE A 8 12.17 -14.35 0.79
C PHE A 8 11.10 -13.91 -0.22
N GLY A 9 11.16 -14.48 -1.42
CA GLY A 9 10.17 -14.22 -2.47
C GLY A 9 10.32 -12.86 -3.15
N PHE A 10 9.19 -12.20 -3.38
CA PHE A 10 9.11 -10.97 -4.14
C PHE A 10 9.28 -9.75 -3.23
N VAL A 11 10.03 -8.74 -3.69
CA VAL A 11 10.13 -7.44 -3.00
C VAL A 11 10.17 -6.33 -4.05
N HIS A 12 9.20 -5.42 -3.97
CA HIS A 12 9.02 -4.33 -4.93
C HIS A 12 9.21 -2.98 -4.25
N LEU A 13 10.36 -2.33 -4.50
CA LEU A 13 10.70 -1.06 -3.84
C LEU A 13 10.02 0.14 -4.50
N TYR A 14 9.50 1.06 -3.67
CA TYR A 14 8.77 2.26 -4.13
C TYR A 14 9.66 3.49 -4.38
N ASN A 15 10.98 3.33 -4.28
CA ASN A 15 11.89 4.46 -4.29
C ASN A 15 11.89 5.22 -5.63
N GLY A 16 11.76 6.54 -5.54
CA GLY A 16 11.53 7.48 -6.64
C GLY A 16 10.07 7.88 -6.87
N GLN A 17 9.12 7.21 -6.22
CA GLN A 17 7.67 7.46 -6.40
C GLN A 17 7.01 8.09 -5.16
N GLU A 18 7.79 8.43 -4.13
CA GLU A 18 7.34 8.82 -2.79
C GLU A 18 6.39 10.03 -2.79
N ALA A 19 6.58 10.96 -3.73
CA ALA A 19 5.71 12.12 -3.93
C ALA A 19 4.26 11.71 -4.22
N VAL A 20 4.03 10.65 -5.01
CA VAL A 20 2.70 10.13 -5.33
C VAL A 20 1.98 9.66 -4.06
N SER A 21 2.66 8.81 -3.27
CA SER A 21 2.09 8.27 -2.03
C SER A 21 1.78 9.38 -1.03
N THR A 22 2.78 10.22 -0.72
CA THR A 22 2.65 11.28 0.29
C THR A 22 1.67 12.37 -0.12
N GLY A 23 1.66 12.76 -1.39
CA GLY A 23 0.80 13.81 -1.93
C GLY A 23 -0.69 13.47 -1.81
N PHE A 24 -1.06 12.20 -2.02
CA PHE A 24 -2.44 11.73 -1.87
C PHE A 24 -2.79 11.32 -0.44
N ILE A 25 -2.03 10.41 0.15
CA ILE A 25 -2.45 9.70 1.37
C ILE A 25 -2.53 10.65 2.57
N LYS A 26 -1.64 11.64 2.66
CA LYS A 26 -1.69 12.65 3.74
C LYS A 26 -2.87 13.63 3.65
N LEU A 27 -3.74 13.50 2.66
CA LEU A 27 -5.00 14.26 2.55
C LEU A 27 -6.23 13.41 2.88
N LEU A 28 -6.07 12.10 2.99
CA LEU A 28 -7.15 11.19 3.29
C LEU A 28 -7.55 11.30 4.77
N LYS A 29 -8.84 11.10 5.02
CA LYS A 29 -9.39 10.95 6.36
C LYS A 29 -9.42 9.48 6.74
N GLN A 30 -9.52 9.20 8.03
CA GLN A 30 -9.57 7.82 8.53
C GLN A 30 -10.67 6.98 7.88
N GLN A 31 -11.79 7.55 7.44
CA GLN A 31 -12.87 6.81 6.75
C GLN A 31 -12.59 6.45 5.29
N ASP A 32 -11.51 7.00 4.72
CA ASP A 32 -11.16 6.81 3.32
C ASP A 32 -10.38 5.52 3.18
N SER A 33 -10.45 4.88 2.01
CA SER A 33 -9.84 3.57 1.80
C SER A 33 -8.84 3.63 0.66
N ILE A 34 -7.76 2.86 0.80
CA ILE A 34 -6.69 2.77 -0.20
C ILE A 34 -6.61 1.33 -0.70
N ALA A 35 -6.64 1.14 -2.02
CA ALA A 35 -6.26 -0.10 -2.68
C ALA A 35 -4.98 0.14 -3.49
N CYS A 36 -3.98 -0.72 -3.33
CA CYS A 36 -2.67 -0.58 -3.95
C CYS A 36 -2.36 -1.75 -4.88
N THR A 37 -1.32 -1.59 -5.69
CA THR A 37 -0.65 -2.75 -6.33
C THR A 37 0.25 -3.45 -5.31
N TYR A 38 1.02 -4.45 -5.73
CA TYR A 38 2.06 -5.12 -4.93
C TYR A 38 3.26 -4.24 -4.50
N ARG A 39 3.22 -2.93 -4.79
CA ARG A 39 4.25 -1.96 -4.40
C ARG A 39 3.66 -1.01 -3.37
N ASP A 40 3.26 -1.57 -2.23
CA ASP A 40 2.36 -1.00 -1.24
C ASP A 40 3.06 -0.55 0.06
N HIS A 41 4.37 -0.76 0.21
CA HIS A 41 5.08 -0.50 1.47
C HIS A 41 5.05 0.97 1.88
N VAL A 42 5.27 1.88 0.93
CA VAL A 42 5.30 3.33 1.21
C VAL A 42 3.89 3.87 1.42
N GLN A 43 2.89 3.28 0.79
CA GLN A 43 1.48 3.61 1.00
C GLN A 43 1.05 3.18 2.40
N ALA A 44 1.43 1.96 2.82
CA ALA A 44 1.23 1.48 4.19
C ALA A 44 1.85 2.43 5.23
N LEU A 45 3.10 2.83 5.03
CA LEU A 45 3.78 3.81 5.89
C LEU A 45 3.08 5.18 5.87
N SER A 46 2.63 5.63 4.69
CA SER A 46 1.98 6.93 4.53
C SER A 46 0.63 6.98 5.25
N GLU A 47 -0.11 5.88 5.26
CA GLU A 47 -1.38 5.74 5.97
C GLU A 47 -1.18 5.57 7.49
N GLY A 48 0.03 5.22 7.93
CA GLY A 48 0.42 5.21 9.34
C GLY A 48 0.68 3.83 9.92
N ILE A 49 0.69 2.77 9.09
CA ILE A 49 1.07 1.44 9.55
C ILE A 49 2.53 1.50 10.04
N PRO A 50 2.84 1.06 11.27
CA PRO A 50 4.19 1.17 11.82
C PRO A 50 5.24 0.45 10.97
N ALA A 51 6.40 1.05 10.79
CA ALA A 51 7.52 0.47 10.02
C ALA A 51 7.90 -0.94 10.52
N ARG A 52 7.93 -1.14 11.84
CA ARG A 52 8.17 -2.45 12.45
C ARG A 52 7.14 -3.51 12.09
N ALA A 53 5.85 -3.14 11.94
CA ALA A 53 4.81 -4.10 11.56
C ALA A 53 4.94 -4.50 10.08
N ILE A 54 5.28 -3.55 9.21
CA ILE A 54 5.55 -3.78 7.79
C ILE A 54 6.81 -4.65 7.65
N LEU A 55 7.89 -4.31 8.36
CA LEU A 55 9.13 -5.05 8.26
C LEU A 55 9.00 -6.47 8.83
N SER A 56 8.27 -6.65 9.93
CA SER A 56 7.87 -7.97 10.43
C SER A 56 7.09 -8.76 9.38
N GLU A 57 6.25 -8.13 8.53
CA GLU A 57 5.55 -8.84 7.46
C GLU A 57 6.53 -9.29 6.36
N LEU A 58 7.49 -8.45 5.99
CA LEU A 58 8.53 -8.79 5.02
C LEU A 58 9.47 -9.91 5.47
N LEU A 59 9.54 -10.14 6.79
CA LEU A 59 10.33 -11.21 7.42
C LEU A 59 9.48 -12.40 7.88
N ASP A 60 8.21 -12.48 7.46
CA ASP A 60 7.26 -13.54 7.78
C ASP A 60 7.11 -13.78 9.30
N LYS A 61 7.02 -12.70 10.09
CA LYS A 61 6.90 -12.76 11.56
C LYS A 61 5.45 -12.69 12.03
N ALA A 62 5.16 -13.29 13.20
CA ALA A 62 3.81 -13.34 13.76
C ALA A 62 3.29 -11.97 14.24
N THR A 63 4.19 -11.05 14.57
CA THR A 63 3.90 -9.70 15.09
C THR A 63 3.57 -8.68 14.00
N SER A 64 3.53 -9.10 12.75
CA SER A 64 3.31 -8.25 11.59
C SER A 64 1.84 -7.86 11.37
N CYS A 65 1.59 -6.97 10.40
CA CYS A 65 0.25 -6.51 10.07
C CYS A 65 -0.68 -7.61 9.50
N CYS A 66 -0.14 -8.62 8.83
CA CYS A 66 -0.89 -9.77 8.28
C CYS A 66 -0.44 -11.11 8.87
N ARG A 67 0.30 -11.09 10.00
CA ARG A 67 0.79 -12.25 10.75
C ARG A 67 1.72 -13.17 9.95
N GLY A 68 2.51 -12.62 9.03
CA GLY A 68 3.49 -13.33 8.21
C GLY A 68 2.86 -14.25 7.17
N GLN A 69 1.65 -13.89 6.69
CA GLN A 69 0.93 -14.65 5.67
C GLN A 69 0.85 -13.91 4.33
N GLY A 70 1.03 -12.59 4.33
CA GLY A 70 0.98 -11.77 3.13
C GLY A 70 2.36 -11.59 2.49
N GLY A 71 3.37 -11.37 3.33
CA GLY A 71 4.69 -10.99 2.84
C GLY A 71 4.66 -9.64 2.10
N SER A 72 5.53 -9.47 1.11
CA SER A 72 5.79 -8.16 0.51
C SER A 72 4.69 -7.59 -0.38
N MET A 73 3.78 -8.41 -0.90
CA MET A 73 2.81 -7.95 -1.92
C MET A 73 1.40 -7.75 -1.36
N HIS A 74 1.20 -8.05 -0.08
CA HIS A 74 -0.10 -8.29 0.53
C HIS A 74 -0.17 -7.64 1.91
N ILE A 75 -0.04 -6.32 1.96
CA ILE A 75 -0.18 -5.55 3.20
C ILE A 75 -1.61 -5.03 3.31
N PHE A 76 -2.33 -5.53 4.30
CA PHE A 76 -3.70 -5.13 4.62
C PHE A 76 -3.74 -4.52 6.02
N SER A 77 -4.62 -3.54 6.22
CA SER A 77 -4.89 -3.02 7.55
C SER A 77 -6.26 -2.40 7.65
N ARG A 78 -7.16 -3.09 8.36
CA ARG A 78 -8.52 -2.58 8.61
C ARG A 78 -8.52 -1.31 9.44
N GLU A 79 -7.65 -1.22 10.44
CA GLU A 79 -7.52 -0.05 11.32
C GLU A 79 -7.18 1.22 10.52
N HIS A 80 -6.38 1.05 9.48
CA HIS A 80 -5.86 2.10 8.62
C HIS A 80 -6.62 2.19 7.29
N ASN A 81 -7.74 1.45 7.14
CA ASN A 81 -8.50 1.33 5.89
C ASN A 81 -7.66 1.07 4.62
N MET A 82 -6.55 0.36 4.79
CA MET A 82 -5.73 -0.15 3.70
C MET A 82 -6.31 -1.49 3.25
N LEU A 83 -6.96 -1.48 2.08
CA LEU A 83 -7.67 -2.61 1.48
C LEU A 83 -6.73 -3.68 0.90
N GLY A 84 -5.43 -3.42 0.84
CA GLY A 84 -4.45 -4.40 0.39
C GLY A 84 -3.48 -3.90 -0.67
N GLY A 85 -2.32 -4.55 -0.72
CA GLY A 85 -1.59 -4.77 -1.95
C GLY A 85 -2.11 -5.98 -2.70
N PHE A 86 -2.34 -5.80 -4.00
CA PHE A 86 -2.81 -6.85 -4.90
C PHE A 86 -1.71 -7.25 -5.89
N ALA A 87 -1.45 -8.56 -5.97
CA ALA A 87 -0.41 -9.13 -6.82
C ALA A 87 -0.86 -9.31 -8.27
N PHE A 88 -2.17 -9.53 -8.51
CA PHE A 88 -2.69 -9.59 -9.86
C PHE A 88 -2.85 -8.18 -10.44
N ILE A 89 -2.26 -7.98 -11.62
CA ILE A 89 -2.26 -6.68 -12.28
C ILE A 89 -3.70 -6.27 -12.59
N GLY A 90 -4.10 -5.10 -12.09
CA GLY A 90 -5.44 -4.54 -12.29
C GLY A 90 -6.49 -4.97 -11.27
N GLU A 91 -6.24 -5.98 -10.42
CA GLU A 91 -7.21 -6.47 -9.43
C GLU A 91 -7.65 -5.40 -8.42
N GLY A 92 -6.74 -4.54 -7.99
CA GLY A 92 -7.05 -3.46 -7.06
C GLY A 92 -8.02 -2.40 -7.61
N ILE A 93 -8.17 -2.29 -8.94
CA ILE A 93 -9.03 -1.29 -9.59
C ILE A 93 -10.52 -1.55 -9.31
N PRO A 94 -11.10 -2.72 -9.61
CA PRO A 94 -12.49 -3.02 -9.26
C PRO A 94 -12.72 -3.04 -7.74
N ILE A 95 -11.72 -3.43 -6.94
CA ILE A 95 -11.81 -3.38 -5.47
C ILE A 95 -11.93 -1.93 -4.98
N GLY A 96 -11.04 -1.04 -5.42
CA GLY A 96 -11.08 0.38 -5.09
C GLY A 96 -12.37 1.04 -5.60
N THR A 97 -12.81 0.69 -6.81
CA THR A 97 -14.09 1.16 -7.38
C THR A 97 -15.28 0.67 -6.57
N GLY A 98 -15.28 -0.58 -6.12
CA GLY A 98 -16.32 -1.15 -5.25
C GLY A 98 -16.36 -0.52 -3.86
N ALA A 99 -15.20 -0.19 -3.28
CA ALA A 99 -15.10 0.57 -2.04
C ALA A 99 -15.64 2.00 -2.20
N ALA A 100 -15.27 2.69 -3.28
CA ALA A 100 -15.83 3.99 -3.64
C ALA A 100 -17.35 3.92 -3.88
N PHE A 101 -17.82 2.88 -4.57
CA PHE A 101 -19.24 2.62 -4.79
C PHE A 101 -19.95 2.38 -3.46
N THR A 102 -19.39 1.64 -2.51
CA THR A 102 -20.00 1.43 -1.19
C THR A 102 -20.15 2.75 -0.43
N SER A 103 -19.13 3.60 -0.46
CA SER A 103 -19.16 4.95 0.13
C SER A 103 -20.24 5.83 -0.51
N LYS A 104 -20.43 5.72 -1.83
CA LYS A 104 -21.51 6.41 -2.56
C LYS A 104 -22.89 5.77 -2.34
N TYR A 105 -22.99 4.44 -2.32
CA TYR A 105 -24.22 3.66 -2.18
C TYR A 105 -24.89 3.90 -0.83
N LYS A 106 -24.10 4.09 0.23
CA LYS A 106 -24.59 4.54 1.54
C LYS A 106 -25.19 5.96 1.52
N ARG A 107 -25.13 6.70 0.40
CA ARG A 107 -25.73 8.04 0.15
C ARG A 107 -26.11 8.31 -1.34
N GLU A 108 -26.77 7.36 -2.01
CA GLU A 108 -27.36 7.49 -3.37
C GLU A 108 -26.45 7.54 -4.63
N LYS A 109 -27.02 7.06 -5.75
CA LYS A 109 -26.38 6.59 -7.00
C LYS A 109 -26.18 7.69 -8.07
N GLY A 110 -25.22 7.49 -8.99
CA GLY A 110 -25.02 8.31 -10.20
C GLY A 110 -23.78 7.90 -11.04
N PRO A 111 -23.69 8.30 -12.33
CA PRO A 111 -23.35 7.45 -13.49
C PRO A 111 -21.84 7.30 -13.78
N ALA A 112 -21.49 6.22 -14.49
CA ALA A 112 -20.12 5.82 -14.81
C ALA A 112 -19.70 6.27 -16.22
N PHE A 113 -18.44 6.71 -16.33
CA PHE A 113 -17.63 6.94 -17.56
C PHE A 113 -17.56 8.34 -18.19
N GLY A 114 -18.13 9.38 -17.57
CA GLY A 114 -17.68 10.78 -17.75
C GLY A 114 -16.53 11.16 -16.81
N MET A 115 -15.49 10.32 -16.72
CA MET A 115 -14.44 10.45 -15.70
C MET A 115 -13.43 11.54 -16.07
N LEU A 116 -13.24 12.52 -15.18
CA LEU A 116 -12.23 13.55 -15.35
C LEU A 116 -10.83 12.92 -15.26
N GLY A 117 -9.98 13.17 -16.25
CA GLY A 117 -8.57 12.79 -16.24
C GLY A 117 -7.69 14.00 -15.94
N VAL A 118 -6.71 13.83 -15.06
CA VAL A 118 -5.66 14.83 -14.77
C VAL A 118 -4.31 14.16 -14.90
N HIS A 119 -3.42 14.75 -15.69
CA HIS A 119 -2.03 14.36 -15.76
C HIS A 119 -1.20 15.28 -14.85
N VAL A 120 -0.28 14.73 -14.07
CA VAL A 120 0.53 15.49 -13.12
C VAL A 120 1.96 14.95 -13.08
N ASP A 121 2.92 15.85 -12.89
CA ASP A 121 4.30 15.47 -12.58
C ASP A 121 4.32 14.76 -11.21
N GLY A 122 4.46 13.44 -11.25
CA GLY A 122 4.51 12.57 -10.08
C GLY A 122 5.83 12.65 -9.31
N MET A 123 6.81 13.41 -9.79
CA MET A 123 8.06 13.70 -9.08
C MET A 123 7.97 14.99 -8.24
N ASP A 124 6.92 15.80 -8.40
CA ASP A 124 6.68 17.02 -7.60
C ASP A 124 5.55 16.78 -6.59
N VAL A 125 5.92 16.61 -5.32
CA VAL A 125 4.96 16.36 -4.23
C VAL A 125 3.95 17.49 -4.02
N LEU A 126 4.31 18.74 -4.32
CA LEU A 126 3.39 19.87 -4.17
C LEU A 126 2.33 19.84 -5.27
N LYS A 127 2.74 19.56 -6.52
CA LYS A 127 1.82 19.41 -7.65
C LYS A 127 0.89 18.22 -7.48
N VAL A 128 1.43 17.08 -7.07
CA VAL A 128 0.61 15.89 -6.72
C VAL A 128 -0.40 16.26 -5.63
N ARG A 129 0.03 16.97 -4.57
CA ARG A 129 -0.86 17.37 -3.47
C ARG A 129 -1.94 18.35 -3.92
N GLU A 130 -1.65 19.28 -4.83
CA GLU A 130 -2.65 20.19 -5.41
C GLU A 130 -3.74 19.41 -6.16
N VAL A 131 -3.34 18.50 -7.04
CA VAL A 131 -4.28 17.65 -7.80
C VAL A 131 -5.08 16.74 -6.87
N ALA A 132 -4.42 16.14 -5.88
CA ALA A 132 -5.06 15.28 -4.91
C ALA A 132 -6.12 16.02 -4.09
N LYS A 133 -5.86 17.27 -3.65
CA LYS A 133 -6.86 18.09 -2.93
C LYS A 133 -8.14 18.25 -3.75
N GLU A 134 -8.01 18.57 -5.03
CA GLU A 134 -9.19 18.74 -5.89
C GLU A 134 -9.88 17.41 -6.19
N ALA A 135 -9.13 16.36 -6.53
CA ALA A 135 -9.69 15.04 -6.82
C ALA A 135 -10.47 14.47 -5.62
N ILE A 136 -9.90 14.58 -4.41
CA ILE A 136 -10.56 14.17 -3.17
C ILE A 136 -11.76 15.06 -2.89
N GLY A 137 -11.62 16.38 -3.02
CA GLY A 137 -12.72 17.34 -2.84
C GLY A 137 -13.91 17.01 -3.74
N ARG A 138 -13.65 16.79 -5.02
CA ARG A 138 -14.63 16.40 -6.04
C ARG A 138 -15.36 15.10 -5.68
N ALA A 139 -14.62 14.07 -5.28
CA ALA A 139 -15.21 12.81 -4.81
C ALA A 139 -16.11 13.01 -3.59
N ARG A 140 -15.71 13.85 -2.63
CA ARG A 140 -16.49 14.16 -1.42
C ARG A 140 -17.74 14.99 -1.70
N ARG A 141 -17.72 15.86 -2.72
CA ARG A 141 -18.89 16.62 -3.20
C ARG A 141 -19.87 15.77 -4.02
N GLY A 142 -19.54 14.50 -4.29
CA GLY A 142 -20.41 13.59 -5.05
C GLY A 142 -20.34 13.78 -6.57
N GLU A 143 -19.41 14.58 -7.06
CA GLU A 143 -19.23 14.92 -8.49
C GLU A 143 -18.61 13.78 -9.31
N GLY A 144 -18.32 12.64 -8.68
CA GLY A 144 -17.85 11.42 -9.33
C GLY A 144 -16.33 11.21 -9.22
N PRO A 145 -15.82 10.12 -9.82
CA PRO A 145 -14.41 9.75 -9.76
C PRO A 145 -13.53 10.65 -10.64
N THR A 146 -12.27 10.75 -10.28
CA THR A 146 -11.20 11.40 -11.05
C THR A 146 -10.08 10.39 -11.29
N LEU A 147 -9.65 10.24 -12.53
CA LEU A 147 -8.42 9.53 -12.89
C LEU A 147 -7.26 10.52 -12.79
N VAL A 148 -6.23 10.18 -12.02
CA VAL A 148 -5.00 10.98 -11.95
C VAL A 148 -3.83 10.14 -12.42
N GLU A 149 -3.25 10.52 -13.55
CA GLU A 149 -2.01 9.95 -14.06
C GLU A 149 -0.83 10.73 -13.46
N CYS A 150 -0.08 10.06 -12.58
CA CYS A 150 1.15 10.62 -12.01
C CYS A 150 2.34 10.10 -12.81
N GLU A 151 2.96 10.95 -13.63
CA GLU A 151 4.20 10.59 -14.33
C GLU A 151 5.35 10.57 -13.31
N THR A 152 5.80 9.38 -12.95
CA THR A 152 6.83 9.18 -11.92
C THR A 152 7.84 8.14 -12.36
N TYR A 153 8.88 7.95 -11.57
CA TYR A 153 9.97 7.06 -11.93
C TYR A 153 10.44 6.22 -10.77
N ARG A 154 10.94 5.04 -11.10
CA ARG A 154 11.31 4.03 -10.12
C ARG A 154 12.79 3.75 -10.21
N PHE A 155 13.56 4.07 -9.18
CA PHE A 155 15.03 4.02 -9.31
C PHE A 155 15.63 2.61 -9.21
N ARG A 156 14.83 1.58 -8.90
CA ARG A 156 15.28 0.18 -8.89
C ARG A 156 14.59 -0.63 -10.00
N GLY A 157 15.20 -1.75 -10.40
CA GLY A 157 14.61 -2.77 -11.27
C GLY A 157 13.34 -3.38 -10.66
N HIS A 158 12.47 -3.98 -11.49
CA HIS A 158 11.06 -4.37 -11.22
C HIS A 158 10.80 -4.83 -9.79
N SER A 159 11.60 -5.80 -9.39
CA SER A 159 11.77 -6.32 -8.03
C SER A 159 13.26 -6.39 -7.71
N LEU A 160 13.61 -6.80 -6.49
CA LEU A 160 15.01 -7.05 -6.12
C LEU A 160 15.69 -8.19 -6.94
N ALA A 161 14.92 -8.98 -7.69
CA ALA A 161 15.45 -9.99 -8.60
C ALA A 161 15.76 -9.44 -10.01
N ASP A 162 15.26 -8.25 -10.35
CA ASP A 162 15.50 -7.63 -11.66
C ASP A 162 16.81 -6.82 -11.64
N PRO A 163 17.80 -7.20 -12.47
CA PRO A 163 19.09 -6.51 -12.53
C PRO A 163 19.05 -5.14 -13.21
N ASP A 164 17.88 -4.70 -13.69
CA ASP A 164 17.66 -3.36 -14.22
C ASP A 164 18.48 -3.01 -15.48
N LYS A 165 18.60 -3.98 -16.40
CA LYS A 165 19.48 -3.86 -17.57
C LYS A 165 18.83 -3.25 -18.82
N LEU A 166 17.51 -3.02 -18.78
CA LEU A 166 16.75 -2.61 -19.96
C LEU A 166 16.66 -1.09 -20.15
N ARG A 167 17.04 -0.31 -19.14
CA ARG A 167 16.88 1.16 -19.15
C ARG A 167 18.18 1.85 -19.50
N HIS A 168 18.07 2.91 -20.28
CA HIS A 168 19.24 3.66 -20.69
C HIS A 168 19.81 4.44 -19.48
N PRO A 169 21.14 4.43 -19.24
CA PRO A 169 21.72 5.14 -18.10
C PRO A 169 21.37 6.64 -18.03
N ALA A 170 21.23 7.29 -19.19
CA ALA A 170 20.83 8.70 -19.25
C ALA A 170 19.38 8.94 -18.77
N GLU A 171 18.47 8.00 -18.98
CA GLU A 171 17.09 8.06 -18.47
C GLU A 171 17.09 7.97 -16.94
N ASN A 172 17.86 7.03 -16.40
CA ASN A 172 18.04 6.91 -14.94
C ASN A 172 18.65 8.18 -14.34
N ALA A 173 19.67 8.76 -14.98
CA ALA A 173 20.30 10.00 -14.52
C ALA A 173 19.34 11.19 -14.57
N HIS A 174 18.51 11.29 -15.62
CA HIS A 174 17.49 12.33 -15.75
C HIS A 174 16.52 12.31 -14.56
N TYR A 175 15.94 11.15 -14.24
CA TYR A 175 14.98 11.05 -13.15
C TYR A 175 15.64 11.08 -11.76
N ALA A 176 16.88 10.59 -11.61
CA ALA A 176 17.61 10.73 -10.34
C ALA A 176 17.87 12.21 -9.97
N ALA A 177 18.11 13.07 -10.96
CA ALA A 177 18.23 14.51 -10.75
C ALA A 177 16.90 15.18 -10.34
N ARG A 178 15.78 14.47 -10.52
CA ARG A 178 14.42 14.91 -10.17
C ARG A 178 13.87 14.19 -8.94
N ASP A 179 14.73 13.67 -8.08
CA ASP A 179 14.32 12.97 -6.86
C ASP A 179 13.35 13.81 -6.00
N PRO A 180 12.16 13.28 -5.66
CA PRO A 180 11.10 14.06 -5.02
C PRO A 180 11.47 14.53 -3.61
N ILE A 181 12.27 13.76 -2.88
CA ILE A 181 12.71 14.09 -1.51
C ILE A 181 13.69 15.25 -1.57
N THR A 182 14.65 15.19 -2.49
CA THR A 182 15.66 16.22 -2.72
C THR A 182 15.01 17.52 -3.18
N ALA A 183 14.05 17.44 -4.11
CA ALA A 183 13.29 18.59 -4.58
C ALA A 183 12.48 19.26 -3.45
N LEU A 184 11.77 18.47 -2.64
CA LEU A 184 11.03 18.99 -1.48
C LEU A 184 11.96 19.62 -0.44
N LYS A 185 13.09 18.98 -0.13
CA LYS A 185 14.11 19.54 0.77
C LYS A 185 14.57 20.91 0.32
N LYS A 186 14.90 21.07 -0.97
CA LYS A 186 15.30 22.36 -1.54
C LYS A 186 14.18 23.39 -1.38
N TYR A 187 12.95 23.04 -1.73
CA TYR A 187 11.80 23.92 -1.57
C TYR A 187 11.60 24.40 -0.11
N LEU A 188 11.72 23.49 0.86
CA LEU A 188 11.55 23.83 2.28
C LEU A 188 12.61 24.83 2.77
N ILE A 189 13.86 24.66 2.34
CA ILE A 189 14.97 25.56 2.70
C ILE A 189 14.79 26.92 2.02
N ASP A 190 14.55 26.93 0.71
CA ASP A 190 14.42 28.17 -0.08
C ASP A 190 13.26 29.06 0.41
N ASN A 191 12.21 28.46 0.97
CA ASN A 191 11.03 29.15 1.49
C ASN A 191 11.07 29.35 3.01
N CYS A 192 12.20 29.09 3.68
CA CYS A 192 12.37 29.24 5.13
C CYS A 192 11.33 28.45 5.96
N LEU A 193 10.88 27.30 5.45
CA LEU A 193 9.90 26.43 6.12
C LEU A 193 10.56 25.40 7.04
N ALA A 194 11.84 25.09 6.80
CA ALA A 194 12.68 24.26 7.66
C ALA A 194 14.16 24.64 7.45
N SER A 195 14.97 24.49 8.50
CA SER A 195 16.43 24.63 8.39
C SER A 195 17.10 23.32 7.98
N GLU A 196 18.35 23.38 7.53
CA GLU A 196 19.15 22.17 7.32
C GLU A 196 19.29 21.32 8.59
N ALA A 197 19.35 21.96 9.75
CA ALA A 197 19.46 21.26 11.04
C ALA A 197 18.17 20.48 11.34
N ASP A 198 17.01 21.06 11.06
CA ASP A 198 15.71 20.39 11.24
C ASP A 198 15.62 19.15 10.33
N LEU A 199 16.01 19.29 9.06
CA LEU A 199 15.96 18.17 8.11
C LEU A 199 16.95 17.06 8.48
N LYS A 200 18.17 17.41 8.89
CA LYS A 200 19.14 16.41 9.41
C LYS A 200 18.64 15.70 10.66
N ALA A 201 17.91 16.40 11.53
CA ALA A 201 17.30 15.80 12.71
C ALA A 201 16.18 14.81 12.33
N ILE A 202 15.41 15.12 11.29
CA ILE A 202 14.41 14.19 10.72
C ILE A 202 15.11 12.96 10.15
N ASP A 203 16.16 13.12 9.35
CA ASP A 203 16.92 11.99 8.78
C ASP A 203 17.42 11.06 9.87
N LYS A 204 18.08 11.62 10.91
CA LYS A 204 18.55 10.84 12.07
C LYS A 204 17.42 10.08 12.76
N LYS A 205 16.27 10.72 12.97
CA LYS A 205 15.11 10.08 13.58
C LYS A 205 14.59 8.94 12.71
N MET A 206 14.63 9.08 11.38
CA MET A 206 14.20 8.01 10.47
C MET A 206 15.17 6.83 10.50
N ASP A 207 16.48 7.07 10.62
CA ASP A 207 17.47 6.00 10.84
C ASP A 207 17.17 5.24 12.13
N GLU A 208 16.91 5.94 13.25
CA GLU A 208 16.53 5.33 14.53
C GLU A 208 15.25 4.48 14.42
N VAL A 209 14.24 4.96 13.68
CA VAL A 209 12.99 4.20 13.43
C VAL A 209 13.24 2.95 12.60
N VAL A 210 14.11 3.03 11.59
CA VAL A 210 14.44 1.89 10.74
C VAL A 210 15.25 0.85 11.52
N GLU A 211 16.21 1.29 12.34
CA GLU A 211 16.99 0.41 13.21
C GLU A 211 16.11 -0.31 14.23
N GLU A 212 15.22 0.41 14.93
CA GLU A 212 14.25 -0.20 15.87
C GLU A 212 13.36 -1.21 15.15
N ALA A 213 12.86 -0.87 13.96
CA ALA A 213 12.02 -1.78 13.20
C ALA A 213 12.77 -3.06 12.81
N VAL A 214 14.04 -2.95 12.41
CA VAL A 214 14.89 -4.09 12.05
C VAL A 214 15.12 -4.99 13.25
N GLU A 215 15.52 -4.42 14.39
CA GLU A 215 15.75 -5.15 15.63
C GLU A 215 14.48 -5.87 16.09
N PHE A 216 13.36 -5.14 16.16
CA PHE A 216 12.06 -5.68 16.53
C PHE A 216 11.65 -6.86 15.62
N ALA A 217 11.81 -6.72 14.31
CA ALA A 217 11.41 -7.74 13.35
C ALA A 217 12.34 -8.97 13.40
N ASP A 218 13.64 -8.77 13.61
CA ASP A 218 14.60 -9.86 13.79
C ASP A 218 14.28 -10.68 15.05
N GLU A 219 14.00 -10.02 16.18
CA GLU A 219 13.67 -10.65 17.47
C GLU A 219 12.25 -11.25 17.51
N SER A 220 11.36 -10.77 16.65
CA SER A 220 9.98 -11.23 16.62
C SER A 220 9.87 -12.73 16.28
N PRO A 221 8.95 -13.48 16.91
CA PRO A 221 8.77 -14.89 16.66
C PRO A 221 8.17 -15.15 15.27
N VAL A 222 8.53 -16.28 14.68
CA VAL A 222 7.85 -16.80 13.48
C VAL A 222 6.43 -17.29 13.84
N PRO A 223 5.48 -17.27 12.89
CA PRO A 223 4.15 -17.83 13.11
C PRO A 223 4.18 -19.29 13.54
N SER A 224 3.34 -19.62 14.52
CA SER A 224 3.09 -21.01 14.91
C SER A 224 2.54 -21.81 13.71
N LYS A 225 2.92 -23.09 13.58
CA LYS A 225 2.31 -24.01 12.61
C LYS A 225 0.80 -24.11 12.76
N SER A 226 0.26 -23.93 13.98
CA SER A 226 -1.20 -23.92 14.22
C SER A 226 -1.91 -22.73 13.58
N GLN A 227 -1.18 -21.72 13.10
CA GLN A 227 -1.75 -20.59 12.35
C GLN A 227 -2.03 -20.93 10.88
N LEU A 228 -1.41 -21.97 10.32
CA LEU A 228 -1.41 -22.25 8.88
C LEU A 228 -2.81 -22.24 8.25
N LEU A 229 -3.81 -22.77 8.95
CA LEU A 229 -5.18 -22.93 8.46
C LEU A 229 -6.15 -21.84 8.96
N LYS A 230 -5.65 -20.87 9.73
CA LYS A 230 -6.48 -19.78 10.24
C LYS A 230 -6.86 -18.82 9.12
N ASN A 231 -8.10 -18.36 9.13
CA ASN A 231 -8.68 -17.39 8.18
C ASN A 231 -8.78 -17.88 6.73
N VAL A 232 -8.72 -19.20 6.49
CA VAL A 232 -9.14 -19.80 5.20
C VAL A 232 -10.63 -19.50 4.95
N PHE A 233 -11.43 -19.44 6.01
CA PHE A 233 -12.84 -19.04 5.97
C PHE A 233 -13.10 -17.90 6.98
N ALA A 234 -13.95 -16.94 6.59
CA ALA A 234 -14.28 -15.76 7.40
C ALA A 234 -15.46 -15.97 8.36
N ASP A 235 -16.38 -16.89 8.03
CA ASP A 235 -17.57 -17.22 8.82
C ASP A 235 -17.70 -18.75 8.93
N PRO A 236 -17.37 -19.37 10.09
CA PRO A 236 -17.36 -20.82 10.27
C PRO A 236 -18.78 -21.38 10.51
N LYS A 237 -19.81 -20.85 9.82
CA LYS A 237 -21.17 -21.40 9.75
C LYS A 237 -21.19 -22.69 8.93
N GLY A 238 -20.38 -23.65 9.33
CA GLY A 238 -20.29 -24.96 8.73
C GLY A 238 -19.01 -25.24 7.97
N PHE A 239 -18.46 -24.26 7.26
CA PHE A 239 -17.23 -24.46 6.49
C PHE A 239 -15.98 -24.25 7.35
N GLY A 240 -15.12 -25.27 7.39
CA GLY A 240 -13.87 -25.24 8.15
C GLY A 240 -12.93 -26.35 7.77
N ILE A 241 -11.78 -26.43 8.47
CA ILE A 241 -10.85 -27.55 8.34
C ILE A 241 -10.86 -28.30 9.66
N GLY A 242 -11.16 -29.60 9.59
CA GLY A 242 -11.25 -30.49 10.75
C GLY A 242 -9.89 -30.82 11.37
N PRO A 243 -9.86 -31.45 12.56
CA PRO A 243 -8.61 -31.93 13.19
C PRO A 243 -7.84 -32.94 12.33
N ASP A 244 -8.51 -33.59 11.38
CA ASP A 244 -7.96 -34.52 10.40
C ASP A 244 -7.44 -33.83 9.12
N VAL A 245 -7.42 -32.48 9.10
CA VAL A 245 -6.98 -31.64 7.99
C VAL A 245 -7.90 -31.73 6.75
N ARG A 246 -9.10 -32.32 6.89
CA ARG A 246 -10.09 -32.36 5.80
C ARG A 246 -11.04 -31.18 5.87
N TYR A 247 -11.56 -30.79 4.70
CA TYR A 247 -12.64 -29.81 4.64
C TYR A 247 -13.89 -30.37 5.32
N ARG A 248 -14.49 -29.55 6.16
CA ARG A 248 -15.76 -29.80 6.82
C ARG A 248 -16.79 -28.80 6.31
N CYS A 249 -18.01 -29.27 6.04
CA CYS A 249 -19.18 -28.44 5.81
C CYS A 249 -20.29 -28.93 6.75
N GLU A 250 -20.54 -28.18 7.82
CA GLU A 250 -21.66 -28.36 8.76
C GLU A 250 -22.68 -27.24 8.53
N ASP A 251 -23.30 -27.21 7.35
CA ASP A 251 -24.54 -26.47 7.15
C ASP A 251 -25.65 -27.47 6.83
N PRO A 252 -26.48 -27.83 7.83
CA PRO A 252 -27.61 -28.75 7.63
C PRO A 252 -28.58 -28.30 6.54
N LYS A 253 -28.60 -27.01 6.17
CA LYS A 253 -29.51 -26.43 5.16
C LYS A 253 -28.84 -26.16 3.81
N PHE A 254 -27.51 -26.29 3.69
CA PHE A 254 -26.82 -26.00 2.41
C PHE A 254 -27.15 -27.00 1.31
N THR A 255 -27.48 -28.25 1.67
CA THR A 255 -27.96 -29.27 0.72
C THR A 255 -29.44 -29.16 0.39
N GLU A 256 -30.19 -28.34 1.12
CA GLU A 256 -31.58 -28.03 0.81
C GLU A 256 -31.57 -26.83 -0.16
N GLY A 257 -31.50 -27.12 -1.46
CA GLY A 257 -31.35 -26.12 -2.52
C GLY A 257 -32.26 -24.91 -2.29
N THR A 258 -31.65 -23.73 -2.12
CA THR A 258 -32.35 -22.48 -1.78
C THR A 258 -32.91 -21.72 -2.98
N ALA A 259 -32.98 -22.35 -4.16
CA ALA A 259 -33.67 -21.78 -5.31
C ALA A 259 -35.10 -22.35 -5.38
N GLN A 260 -36.06 -21.64 -4.79
CA GLN A 260 -37.43 -21.67 -5.32
C GLN A 260 -37.48 -20.61 -6.42
N VAL A 261 -37.67 -21.05 -7.66
CA VAL A 261 -37.97 -20.20 -8.82
C VAL A 261 -39.47 -19.91 -8.84
#